data_AF-A0A2E2AFG3-F1
#
_entry.id   AF-A0A2E2AFG3-F1
#
_cell.length_a   1.000
_cell.length_b   1.000
_cell.length_c   1.000
_cell.angle_alpha   90.00
_cell.angle_beta   90.00
_cell.angle_gamma   90.00
#
_symmetry.space_group_name_H-M   'P 1'
#
loop_
_entity.id
_entity.type
_entity.pdbx_description
1 polymer ?
#
loop_
_entity_poly.entity_id
_entity_poly.type
_entity_poly.pdbx_seq_one_letter_code
_entity_poly.pdbx_strand_id
1 'polypeptide(L)'
;MHFMFSSPLLRVLLVVFMFGMGGCVTGPMPVTPYFEIPPEHLSKADIDLYSRALEQLKNNQLDNSIDLWNRFLERSPKSFRGYNNLGMALYSNDKLRLSIDAFETALSLEPFDYIIKDNLKRALRFQVTILRENKDYATAIDHLERVKKLTDLKKKEKVALKIETLQDLIYQQVKLANTLEGYEAFVAKYPDNPKNADEARHLILKMKRQNNSSGELPDMLSERLPDSVKNTSSSSEQGVVAPEPMQIVPTLPPLRREIIDIVEETKQSKEVEELVEVLSEDTKKPMDQGEKPALIEQPPVEAVSVSPDMEMKREKPEPSAHAASPPRRARIITNGAPLRVRAKPDAQSNVLAQIPKDAIVLIFQEAKDWFQVEYQKGKKGWISKKFSQLVN
;
A
#
# COMPACT_ATOMS: atom_id res chain seq x y z
N MET A 1 -37.87 -53.63 58.31
CA MET A 1 -36.89 -54.39 57.50
C MET A 1 -36.57 -53.56 56.27
N HIS A 2 -35.43 -52.86 56.29
CA HIS A 2 -34.96 -52.04 55.18
C HIS A 2 -34.15 -52.89 54.21
N PHE A 3 -34.55 -52.91 52.93
CA PHE A 3 -33.73 -53.42 51.84
C PHE A 3 -32.71 -52.35 51.44
N MET A 4 -31.43 -52.71 51.55
CA MET A 4 -30.29 -51.97 51.01
C MET A 4 -30.17 -52.23 49.50
N PHE A 5 -30.23 -51.19 48.68
CA PHE A 5 -29.58 -51.20 47.36
C PHE A 5 -28.40 -50.23 47.41
N SER A 6 -27.21 -50.80 47.54
CA SER A 6 -25.92 -50.16 47.33
C SER A 6 -25.68 -50.06 45.82
N SER A 7 -25.55 -48.86 45.27
CA SER A 7 -25.14 -48.62 43.89
C SER A 7 -23.71 -48.06 43.88
N PRO A 8 -22.70 -48.82 43.41
CA PRO A 8 -21.32 -48.36 43.31
C PRO A 8 -21.10 -47.65 41.97
N LEU A 9 -21.88 -46.61 41.68
CA LEU A 9 -21.74 -45.81 40.45
C LEU A 9 -21.55 -44.32 40.73
N LEU A 10 -21.41 -43.91 42.00
CA LEU A 10 -21.20 -42.52 42.39
C LEU A 10 -19.80 -42.23 42.97
N ARG A 11 -18.80 -43.10 42.74
CA ARG A 11 -17.43 -42.91 43.26
C ARG A 11 -16.30 -43.06 42.23
N VAL A 12 -16.60 -42.92 40.94
CA VAL A 12 -15.55 -42.82 39.89
C VAL A 12 -15.57 -41.48 39.14
N LEU A 13 -16.52 -40.58 39.44
CA LEU A 13 -16.58 -39.26 38.80
C LEU A 13 -15.92 -38.12 39.62
N LEU A 14 -15.01 -38.44 40.54
CA LEU A 14 -14.37 -37.44 41.41
C LEU A 14 -12.85 -37.59 41.56
N VAL A 15 -12.16 -38.24 40.62
CA VAL A 15 -10.67 -38.30 40.60
C VAL A 15 -10.10 -38.05 39.18
N VAL A 16 -10.76 -37.22 38.37
CA VAL A 16 -10.15 -36.60 37.16
C VAL A 16 -10.36 -35.07 37.16
N PHE A 17 -10.48 -34.46 38.35
CA PHE A 17 -10.66 -33.01 38.49
C PHE A 17 -9.59 -32.34 39.38
N MET A 18 -8.38 -32.92 39.43
CA MET A 18 -7.28 -32.42 40.25
C MET A 18 -5.91 -32.47 39.54
N PHE A 19 -5.86 -32.36 38.21
CA PHE A 19 -4.61 -32.09 37.46
C PHE A 19 -4.92 -31.36 36.15
N GLY A 20 -5.48 -30.16 36.24
CA GLY A 20 -5.87 -29.36 35.07
C GLY A 20 -5.86 -27.84 35.28
N MET A 21 -5.14 -27.34 36.30
CA MET A 21 -4.90 -25.90 36.48
C MET A 21 -3.40 -25.65 36.51
N GLY A 22 -2.85 -25.37 35.33
CA GLY A 22 -1.42 -25.08 35.17
C GLY A 22 -1.01 -24.68 33.76
N GLY A 23 -1.94 -24.61 32.80
CA GLY A 23 -1.71 -23.95 31.52
C GLY A 23 -2.11 -22.49 31.65
N CYS A 24 -1.15 -21.58 31.87
CA CYS A 24 -1.37 -20.19 31.49
C CYS A 24 -1.55 -20.19 29.97
N VAL A 25 -2.79 -20.21 29.49
CA VAL A 25 -3.11 -19.71 28.15
C VAL A 25 -2.81 -18.23 28.22
N THR A 26 -1.55 -17.85 27.97
CA THR A 26 -1.22 -16.49 27.60
C THR A 26 -1.81 -16.29 26.21
N GLY A 27 -3.09 -15.94 26.17
CA GLY A 27 -3.65 -15.29 25.00
C GLY A 27 -2.74 -14.10 24.62
N PRO A 28 -2.66 -13.70 23.34
CA PRO A 28 -1.88 -12.54 22.97
C PRO A 28 -2.30 -11.38 23.86
N MET A 29 -1.35 -10.79 24.61
CA MET A 29 -1.66 -9.66 25.46
C MET A 29 -2.30 -8.57 24.59
N PRO A 30 -3.40 -7.96 25.03
CA PRO A 30 -4.00 -6.87 24.28
C PRO A 30 -2.95 -5.77 24.13
N VAL A 31 -2.54 -5.49 22.88
CA VAL A 31 -1.66 -4.36 22.59
C VAL A 31 -2.48 -3.10 22.84
N THR A 32 -2.22 -2.40 23.94
CA THR A 32 -2.91 -1.15 24.25
C THR A 32 -2.53 -0.11 23.22
N PRO A 33 -3.49 0.46 22.46
CA PRO A 33 -3.19 1.41 21.40
C PRO A 33 -2.83 2.81 21.96
N TYR A 34 -2.76 2.97 23.27
CA TYR A 34 -2.43 4.22 23.96
C TYR A 34 -1.34 3.98 25.00
N PHE A 35 -0.59 5.04 25.32
CA PHE A 35 0.46 5.02 26.33
C PHE A 35 -0.14 5.31 27.70
N GLU A 36 -0.08 4.36 28.62
CA GLU A 36 -0.66 4.54 29.95
C GLU A 36 0.25 5.31 30.91
N ILE A 37 1.56 5.19 30.72
CA ILE A 37 2.56 5.72 31.65
C ILE A 37 2.96 7.14 31.21
N PRO A 38 2.80 8.16 32.07
CA PRO A 38 3.26 9.51 31.78
C PRO A 38 4.77 9.56 31.49
N PRO A 39 5.25 10.50 30.66
CA PRO A 39 6.67 10.79 30.50
C PRO A 39 7.40 11.05 31.82
N GLU A 40 8.70 10.75 31.83
CA GLU A 40 9.57 11.09 32.96
C GLU A 40 9.72 12.61 33.09
N HIS A 41 9.96 13.10 34.30
CA HIS A 41 10.18 14.53 34.60
C HIS A 41 9.01 15.48 34.25
N LEU A 42 7.78 15.09 34.55
CA LEU A 42 6.62 15.98 34.49
C LEU A 42 6.30 16.65 35.82
N SER A 43 5.70 17.84 35.78
CA SER A 43 5.13 18.46 36.98
C SER A 43 3.96 17.62 37.49
N LYS A 44 3.66 17.68 38.80
CA LYS A 44 2.49 16.98 39.37
C LYS A 44 1.18 17.34 38.65
N ALA A 45 1.03 18.60 38.24
CA ALA A 45 -0.12 19.05 37.48
C ALA A 45 -0.20 18.45 36.07
N ASP A 46 0.94 18.22 35.41
CA ASP A 46 0.96 17.58 34.09
C ASP A 46 0.70 16.07 34.17
N ILE A 47 1.18 15.43 35.24
CA ILE A 47 0.84 14.03 35.55
C ILE A 47 -0.66 13.88 35.80
N ASP A 48 -1.27 14.80 36.56
CA ASP A 48 -2.73 14.83 36.77
C ASP A 48 -3.49 15.00 35.43
N LEU A 49 -3.10 15.98 34.61
CA LEU A 49 -3.71 16.21 33.29
C LEU A 49 -3.62 14.96 32.41
N TYR A 50 -2.44 14.34 32.33
CA TYR A 50 -2.22 13.11 31.56
C TYR A 50 -3.14 11.97 32.04
N SER A 51 -3.19 11.77 33.37
CA SER A 51 -3.94 10.66 33.96
C SER A 51 -5.45 10.83 33.76
N ARG A 52 -5.95 12.05 33.95
CA ARG A 52 -7.36 12.38 33.71
C ARG A 52 -7.74 12.28 32.23
N ALA A 53 -6.89 12.75 31.31
CA ALA A 53 -7.14 12.63 29.88
C ALA A 53 -7.27 11.17 29.44
N LEU A 54 -6.40 10.30 29.98
CA LEU A 54 -6.43 8.86 29.76
C LEU A 54 -7.67 8.20 30.38
N GLU A 55 -8.07 8.59 31.59
CA GLU A 55 -9.29 8.11 32.22
C GLU A 55 -10.54 8.47 31.41
N GLN A 56 -10.65 9.72 30.95
CA GLN A 56 -11.76 10.15 30.08
C GLN A 56 -11.77 9.36 28.76
N LEU A 57 -10.60 9.05 28.18
CA LEU A 57 -10.51 8.19 26.99
C LEU A 57 -11.06 6.78 27.26
N LYS A 58 -10.62 6.16 28.37
CA LYS A 58 -11.05 4.81 28.76
C LYS A 58 -12.55 4.73 29.08
N ASN A 59 -13.13 5.82 29.59
CA ASN A 59 -14.55 5.94 29.91
C ASN A 59 -15.40 6.43 28.71
N ASN A 60 -14.83 6.47 27.50
CA ASN A 60 -15.48 6.93 26.27
C ASN A 60 -16.02 8.37 26.34
N GLN A 61 -15.45 9.21 27.19
CA GLN A 61 -15.76 10.64 27.30
C GLN A 61 -14.82 11.42 26.37
N LEU A 62 -15.04 11.26 25.08
CA LEU A 62 -14.03 11.57 24.06
C LEU A 62 -13.73 13.05 23.91
N ASP A 63 -14.73 13.93 23.92
CA ASP A 63 -14.49 15.37 23.83
C ASP A 63 -13.74 15.92 25.05
N ASN A 64 -14.06 15.45 26.26
CA ASN A 64 -13.32 15.79 27.48
C ASN A 64 -11.87 15.28 27.42
N SER A 65 -11.67 14.07 26.90
CA SER A 65 -10.35 13.50 26.69
C SER A 65 -9.52 14.35 25.72
N ILE A 66 -10.12 14.78 24.61
CA ILE A 66 -9.46 15.64 23.61
C ILE A 66 -9.08 17.00 24.21
N ASP A 67 -9.97 17.66 24.96
CA ASP A 67 -9.67 18.92 25.65
C ASP A 67 -8.46 18.77 26.58
N LEU A 68 -8.48 17.74 27.43
CA LEU A 68 -7.39 17.50 28.39
C LEU A 68 -6.07 17.16 27.68
N TRP A 69 -6.10 16.38 26.60
CA TRP A 69 -4.90 16.10 25.81
C TRP A 69 -4.34 17.35 25.14
N ASN A 70 -5.18 18.23 24.60
CA ASN A 70 -4.74 19.50 24.03
C ASN A 70 -4.06 20.38 25.09
N ARG A 71 -4.68 20.54 26.27
CA ARG A 71 -4.11 21.31 27.40
C ARG A 71 -2.80 20.72 27.91
N PHE A 72 -2.68 19.39 27.93
CA PHE A 72 -1.42 18.72 28.25
C PHE A 72 -0.34 19.04 27.20
N LEU A 73 -0.68 18.98 25.90
CA LEU A 73 0.24 19.25 24.79
C LEU A 73 0.64 20.72 24.66
N GLU A 74 -0.20 21.67 25.09
CA GLU A 74 0.19 23.09 25.22
C GLU A 74 1.40 23.27 26.15
N ARG A 75 1.48 22.45 27.21
CA ARG A 75 2.56 22.48 28.20
C ARG A 75 3.70 21.53 27.85
N SER A 76 3.41 20.45 27.11
CA SER A 76 4.35 19.41 26.71
C SER A 76 4.32 19.15 25.20
N PRO A 77 4.69 20.13 24.34
CA PRO A 77 4.52 20.07 22.89
C PRO A 77 5.42 19.06 22.17
N LYS A 78 6.33 18.39 22.89
CA LYS A 78 7.20 17.32 22.36
C LYS A 78 6.83 15.93 22.86
N SER A 79 5.66 15.78 23.49
CA SER A 79 5.21 14.49 24.01
C SER A 79 4.60 13.62 22.93
N PHE A 80 5.40 12.70 22.36
CA PHE A 80 4.89 11.71 21.40
C PHE A 80 3.76 10.86 21.99
N ARG A 81 3.84 10.52 23.29
CA ARG A 81 2.78 9.79 24.03
C ARG A 81 1.49 10.59 24.06
N GLY A 82 1.57 11.90 24.32
CA GLY A 82 0.43 12.80 24.30
C GLY A 82 -0.22 12.88 22.92
N TYR A 83 0.57 13.04 21.85
CA TYR A 83 0.05 13.06 20.49
C TYR A 83 -0.57 11.72 20.06
N ASN A 84 0.01 10.58 20.43
CA ASN A 84 -0.59 9.29 20.16
C ASN A 84 -1.94 9.13 20.89
N ASN A 85 -2.00 9.51 22.17
CA ASN A 85 -3.24 9.40 22.94
C ASN A 85 -4.31 10.38 22.46
N LEU A 86 -3.93 11.60 22.06
CA LEU A 86 -4.81 12.53 21.36
C LEU A 86 -5.32 11.92 20.05
N GLY A 87 -4.43 11.31 19.26
CA GLY A 87 -4.78 10.61 18.02
C GLY A 87 -5.79 9.50 18.25
N MET A 88 -5.66 8.74 19.34
CA MET A 88 -6.65 7.73 19.75
C MET A 88 -7.98 8.34 20.17
N ALA A 89 -7.99 9.41 20.96
CA ALA A 89 -9.21 10.09 21.35
C ALA A 89 -9.95 10.67 20.14
N LEU A 90 -9.22 11.24 19.18
CA LEU A 90 -9.75 11.74 17.91
C LEU A 90 -10.26 10.60 17.01
N TYR A 91 -9.53 9.48 16.96
CA TYR A 91 -9.93 8.30 16.18
C TYR A 91 -11.27 7.74 16.68
N SER A 92 -11.40 7.57 17.99
CA SER A 92 -12.63 7.07 18.61
C SER A 92 -13.79 8.06 18.49
N ASN A 93 -13.51 9.35 18.27
CA ASN A 93 -14.51 10.41 18.13
C ASN A 93 -14.82 10.74 16.66
N ASP A 94 -14.57 9.78 15.75
CA ASP A 94 -14.77 9.89 14.29
C ASP A 94 -14.05 11.06 13.61
N LYS A 95 -13.10 11.72 14.30
CA LYS A 95 -12.27 12.81 13.79
C LYS A 95 -11.03 12.25 13.09
N LEU A 96 -11.26 11.40 12.09
CA LEU A 96 -10.26 10.55 11.45
C LEU A 96 -9.07 11.32 10.86
N ARG A 97 -9.32 12.43 10.15
CA ARG A 97 -8.24 13.27 9.58
C ARG A 97 -7.33 13.84 10.67
N LEU A 98 -7.92 14.42 11.72
CA LEU A 98 -7.17 14.99 12.84
C LEU A 98 -6.41 13.90 13.61
N SER A 99 -6.98 12.70 13.70
CA SER A 99 -6.32 11.53 14.29
C SER A 99 -5.05 11.14 13.53
N ILE A 100 -5.13 11.09 12.19
CA ILE A 100 -3.96 10.83 11.33
C ILE A 100 -2.88 11.90 11.56
N ASP A 101 -3.26 13.19 11.59
CA ASP A 101 -2.33 14.30 11.82
C ASP A 101 -1.61 14.17 13.18
N ALA A 102 -2.35 13.78 14.23
CA ALA A 102 -1.80 13.56 15.56
C ALA A 102 -0.85 12.35 15.61
N PHE A 103 -1.20 11.22 14.98
CA PHE A 103 -0.31 10.06 14.90
C PHE A 103 0.96 10.34 14.07
N GLU A 104 0.86 11.12 13.00
CA GLU A 104 2.04 11.55 12.23
C GLU A 104 2.95 12.44 13.06
N THR A 105 2.38 13.36 13.83
CA THR A 105 3.14 14.19 14.76
C THR A 105 3.85 13.32 15.79
N ALA A 106 3.14 12.35 16.39
CA ALA A 106 3.71 11.40 17.34
C ALA A 106 4.86 10.58 16.73
N LEU A 107 4.68 10.08 15.50
CA LEU A 107 5.69 9.30 14.79
C LEU A 107 6.90 10.15 14.38
N SER A 108 6.71 11.44 14.10
CA SER A 108 7.81 12.35 13.81
C SER A 108 8.71 12.59 15.03
N LEU A 109 8.12 12.57 16.23
CA LEU A 109 8.81 12.72 17.50
C LEU A 109 9.47 11.41 17.95
N GLU A 110 8.86 10.26 17.66
CA GLU A 110 9.40 8.93 17.97
C GLU A 110 9.29 7.97 16.75
N PRO A 111 10.23 8.02 15.79
CA PRO A 111 10.11 7.34 14.49
C PRO A 111 10.14 5.81 14.53
N PHE A 112 10.59 5.22 15.64
CA PHE A 112 10.78 3.78 15.74
C PHE A 112 9.67 3.06 16.51
N ASP A 113 8.77 3.79 17.18
CA ASP A 113 7.70 3.20 17.98
C ASP A 113 6.67 2.44 17.13
N TYR A 114 6.43 1.19 17.51
CA TYR A 114 5.53 0.31 16.75
C TYR A 114 4.05 0.56 17.05
N ILE A 115 3.70 1.03 18.26
CA ILE A 115 2.32 1.33 18.65
C ILE A 115 1.82 2.50 17.80
N ILE A 116 2.62 3.55 17.68
CA ILE A 116 2.28 4.72 16.86
C ILE A 116 2.15 4.32 15.38
N LYS A 117 3.08 3.52 14.85
CA LYS A 117 3.01 3.01 13.48
C LYS A 117 1.76 2.19 13.24
N ASP A 118 1.38 1.32 14.17
CA ASP A 118 0.20 0.47 14.05
C ASP A 118 -1.09 1.28 14.09
N ASN A 119 -1.17 2.27 14.98
CA ASN A 119 -2.30 3.21 15.04
C ASN A 119 -2.43 4.03 13.75
N LEU A 120 -1.32 4.58 13.25
CA LEU A 120 -1.31 5.32 11.99
C LEU A 120 -1.74 4.44 10.82
N LYS A 121 -1.21 3.21 10.71
CA LYS A 121 -1.64 2.26 9.68
C LYS A 121 -3.13 1.95 9.78
N ARG A 122 -3.67 1.76 10.99
CA ARG A 122 -5.10 1.52 11.21
C ARG A 122 -5.94 2.70 10.71
N ALA A 123 -5.60 3.92 11.11
CA ALA A 123 -6.30 5.13 10.68
C ALA A 123 -6.23 5.34 9.16
N LEU A 124 -5.06 5.13 8.56
CA LEU A 124 -4.89 5.20 7.10
C LEU A 124 -5.72 4.14 6.37
N ARG A 125 -5.74 2.89 6.84
CA ARG A 125 -6.56 1.83 6.22
C ARG A 125 -8.04 2.14 6.31
N PHE A 126 -8.50 2.69 7.43
CA PHE A 126 -9.89 3.09 7.57
C PHE A 126 -10.25 4.23 6.60
N GLN A 127 -9.38 5.22 6.44
CA GLN A 127 -9.53 6.28 5.43
C GLN A 127 -9.56 5.72 4.00
N VAL A 128 -8.73 4.72 3.70
CA VAL A 128 -8.73 4.03 2.39
C VAL A 128 -10.08 3.38 2.11
N THR A 129 -10.69 2.71 3.10
CA THR A 129 -12.01 2.11 2.94
C THR A 129 -13.05 3.16 2.58
N ILE A 130 -13.11 4.27 3.32
CA ILE A 130 -14.05 5.37 3.05
C ILE A 130 -13.85 5.95 1.63
N LEU A 131 -12.60 6.19 1.24
CA LEU A 131 -12.28 6.74 -0.08
C LEU A 131 -12.63 5.76 -1.21
N ARG A 132 -12.44 4.46 -0.99
CA ARG A 132 -12.83 3.41 -1.95
C ARG A 132 -14.34 3.40 -2.17
N GLU A 133 -15.13 3.44 -1.11
CA GLU A 133 -16.61 3.49 -1.23
C GLU A 133 -17.07 4.75 -1.97
N ASN A 134 -16.38 5.87 -1.73
CA ASN A 134 -16.62 7.13 -2.44
C ASN A 134 -16.04 7.16 -3.87
N LYS A 135 -15.43 6.06 -4.33
CA LYS A 135 -14.75 5.93 -5.63
C LYS A 135 -13.60 6.93 -5.86
N ASP A 136 -13.10 7.54 -4.79
CA ASP A 136 -11.88 8.35 -4.81
C ASP A 136 -10.64 7.45 -4.67
N TYR A 137 -10.43 6.63 -5.70
CA TYR A 137 -9.37 5.64 -5.74
C TYR A 137 -7.98 6.27 -5.78
N ALA A 138 -7.85 7.47 -6.35
CA ALA A 138 -6.59 8.18 -6.43
C ALA A 138 -6.07 8.54 -5.04
N THR A 139 -6.90 9.19 -4.22
CA THR A 139 -6.55 9.55 -2.85
C THR A 139 -6.37 8.30 -1.98
N ALA A 140 -7.17 7.25 -2.21
CA ALA A 140 -7.01 5.96 -1.52
C ALA A 140 -5.63 5.32 -1.79
N ILE A 141 -5.12 5.38 -3.03
CA ILE A 141 -3.78 4.92 -3.38
C ILE A 141 -2.71 5.71 -2.62
N ASP A 142 -2.85 7.03 -2.49
CA ASP A 142 -1.88 7.87 -1.76
C ASP A 142 -1.79 7.45 -0.28
N HIS A 143 -2.91 7.13 0.36
CA HIS A 143 -2.93 6.58 1.71
C HIS A 143 -2.35 5.16 1.79
N LEU A 144 -2.60 4.29 0.80
CA LEU A 144 -1.99 2.96 0.75
C LEU A 144 -0.47 3.02 0.57
N GLU A 145 0.06 3.98 -0.20
CA GLU A 145 1.52 4.17 -0.30
C GLU A 145 2.12 4.62 1.04
N ARG A 146 1.39 5.43 1.83
CA ARG A 146 1.78 5.74 3.21
C ARG A 146 1.78 4.46 4.08
N VAL A 147 0.75 3.63 4.01
CA VAL A 147 0.71 2.33 4.71
C VAL A 147 1.87 1.44 4.30
N LYS A 148 2.20 1.37 3.00
CA LYS A 148 3.30 0.56 2.45
C LYS A 148 4.67 0.98 2.99
N LYS A 149 4.89 2.29 3.22
CA LYS A 149 6.10 2.81 3.87
C LYS A 149 6.23 2.37 5.33
N LEU A 150 5.11 2.28 6.05
CA LEU A 150 5.03 1.87 7.46
C LEU A 150 5.03 0.33 7.67
N THR A 151 4.98 -0.45 6.59
CA THR A 151 4.77 -1.89 6.63
C THR A 151 6.07 -2.66 6.43
N ASP A 152 6.26 -3.76 7.18
CA ASP A 152 7.41 -4.65 7.03
C ASP A 152 7.49 -5.27 5.63
N LEU A 153 8.71 -5.60 5.18
CA LEU A 153 9.00 -6.16 3.85
C LEU A 153 8.07 -7.33 3.47
N LYS A 154 7.77 -8.24 4.43
CA LYS A 154 6.91 -9.41 4.18
C LYS A 154 5.45 -9.06 3.86
N LYS A 155 4.96 -7.92 4.36
CA LYS A 155 3.58 -7.46 4.20
C LYS A 155 3.44 -6.39 3.09
N LYS A 156 4.54 -5.79 2.60
CA LYS A 156 4.52 -4.77 1.54
C LYS A 156 3.90 -5.25 0.23
N GLU A 157 4.09 -6.53 -0.12
CA GLU A 157 3.51 -7.12 -1.33
C GLU A 157 1.98 -7.11 -1.29
N LYS A 158 1.37 -7.40 -0.12
CA LYS A 158 -0.09 -7.31 0.05
C LYS A 158 -0.59 -5.88 -0.17
N VAL A 159 0.10 -4.88 0.36
CA VAL A 159 -0.29 -3.47 0.18
C VAL A 159 -0.14 -3.05 -1.28
N ALA A 160 0.92 -3.49 -1.95
CA ALA A 160 1.11 -3.26 -3.38
C ALA A 160 -0.02 -3.86 -4.22
N LEU A 161 -0.51 -5.07 -3.88
CA LEU A 161 -1.65 -5.68 -4.57
C LEU A 161 -2.95 -4.86 -4.39
N LYS A 162 -3.18 -4.32 -3.19
CA LYS A 162 -4.33 -3.42 -2.94
C LYS A 162 -4.23 -2.16 -3.80
N ILE A 163 -3.03 -1.59 -3.95
CA ILE A 163 -2.79 -0.43 -4.82
C ILE A 163 -3.07 -0.78 -6.28
N GLU A 164 -2.56 -1.91 -6.77
CA GLU A 164 -2.81 -2.39 -8.14
C GLU A 164 -4.31 -2.57 -8.41
N THR A 165 -5.05 -3.15 -7.45
CA THR A 165 -6.51 -3.32 -7.56
C THR A 165 -7.23 -1.98 -7.73
N LEU A 166 -6.83 -0.94 -6.98
CA LEU A 166 -7.42 0.39 -7.13
C LEU A 166 -7.03 1.04 -8.46
N GLN A 167 -5.81 0.83 -8.97
CA GLN A 167 -5.40 1.28 -10.30
C GLN A 167 -6.25 0.61 -11.39
N ASP A 168 -6.58 -0.67 -11.24
CA ASP A 168 -7.46 -1.37 -12.18
C ASP A 168 -8.86 -0.76 -12.22
N LEU A 169 -9.41 -0.38 -11.06
CA LEU A 169 -10.70 0.32 -10.98
C LEU A 169 -10.66 1.71 -11.64
N ILE A 170 -9.57 2.46 -11.46
CA ILE A 170 -9.35 3.73 -12.17
C ILE A 170 -9.32 3.49 -13.68
N TYR A 171 -8.61 2.45 -14.13
CA TYR A 171 -8.54 2.15 -15.55
C TYR A 171 -9.91 1.78 -16.14
N GLN A 172 -10.77 1.07 -15.41
CA GLN A 172 -12.15 0.82 -15.86
C GLN A 172 -12.92 2.13 -16.06
N GLN A 173 -12.78 3.11 -15.17
CA GLN A 173 -13.40 4.43 -15.33
C GLN A 173 -12.87 5.15 -16.59
N VAL A 174 -11.56 5.09 -16.82
CA VAL A 174 -10.92 5.66 -18.02
C VAL A 174 -11.44 4.98 -19.30
N LYS A 175 -11.60 3.66 -19.27
CA LYS A 175 -12.13 2.89 -20.40
C LYS A 175 -13.59 3.21 -20.72
N LEU A 176 -14.40 3.49 -19.70
CA LEU A 176 -15.78 3.94 -19.87
C LEU A 176 -15.85 5.35 -20.47
N ALA A 177 -14.96 6.25 -20.05
CA ALA A 177 -14.87 7.60 -20.62
C ALA A 177 -14.35 7.57 -22.07
N ASN A 178 -13.44 6.65 -22.39
CA ASN A 178 -12.87 6.42 -23.72
C ASN A 178 -12.35 7.72 -24.39
N THR A 179 -11.66 8.56 -23.62
CA THR A 179 -11.03 9.79 -24.10
C THR A 179 -9.52 9.62 -24.22
N LEU A 180 -8.91 10.28 -25.20
CA LEU A 180 -7.46 10.25 -25.39
C LEU A 180 -6.74 10.77 -24.14
N GLU A 181 -7.25 11.88 -23.59
CA GLU A 181 -6.74 12.55 -22.40
C GLU A 181 -6.81 11.64 -21.17
N GLY A 182 -7.89 10.86 -21.03
CA GLY A 182 -8.06 9.93 -19.93
C GLY A 182 -7.02 8.81 -19.94
N TYR A 183 -6.78 8.22 -21.11
CA TYR A 183 -5.73 7.19 -21.25
C TYR A 183 -4.34 7.78 -21.03
N GLU A 184 -4.06 8.97 -21.56
CA GLU A 184 -2.77 9.64 -21.36
C GLU A 184 -2.51 9.97 -19.89
N ALA A 185 -3.51 10.50 -19.17
CA ALA A 185 -3.42 10.77 -17.75
C ALA A 185 -3.19 9.49 -16.92
N PHE A 186 -3.85 8.39 -17.28
CA PHE A 186 -3.65 7.09 -16.63
C PHE A 186 -2.21 6.60 -16.76
N VAL A 187 -1.66 6.58 -18.00
CA VAL A 187 -0.29 6.12 -18.26
C VAL A 187 0.75 7.05 -17.62
N ALA A 188 0.49 8.35 -17.59
CA ALA A 188 1.37 9.32 -16.94
C ALA A 188 1.45 9.09 -15.42
N LYS A 189 0.32 8.77 -14.77
CA LYS A 189 0.26 8.57 -13.31
C LYS A 189 0.67 7.15 -12.88
N TYR A 190 0.36 6.15 -13.68
CA TYR A 190 0.60 4.73 -13.36
C TYR A 190 1.37 4.00 -14.48
N PRO A 191 2.60 4.44 -14.82
CA PRO A 191 3.34 3.94 -15.97
C PRO A 191 3.74 2.46 -15.84
N ASP A 192 3.88 1.96 -14.60
CA ASP A 192 4.34 0.61 -14.27
C ASP A 192 3.19 -0.37 -13.99
N ASN A 193 1.92 0.01 -14.21
CA ASN A 193 0.81 -0.93 -14.04
C ASN A 193 0.97 -2.10 -15.04
N PRO A 194 1.05 -3.36 -14.57
CA PRO A 194 1.59 -4.48 -15.35
C PRO A 194 0.72 -4.93 -16.54
N LYS A 195 -0.50 -4.40 -16.67
CA LYS A 195 -1.45 -4.78 -17.72
C LYS A 195 -2.08 -3.57 -18.39
N ASN A 196 -2.66 -2.68 -17.59
CA ASN A 196 -3.51 -1.62 -18.11
C ASN A 196 -2.72 -0.48 -18.74
N ALA A 197 -1.47 -0.25 -18.30
CA ALA A 197 -0.64 0.80 -18.88
C ALA A 197 -0.30 0.48 -20.35
N ASP A 198 0.01 -0.77 -20.68
CA ASP A 198 0.30 -1.19 -22.06
C ASP A 198 -0.96 -1.15 -22.94
N GLU A 199 -2.10 -1.61 -22.42
CA GLU A 199 -3.40 -1.50 -23.13
C GLU A 199 -3.74 -0.03 -23.42
N ALA A 200 -3.59 0.85 -22.43
CA ALA A 200 -3.80 2.29 -22.59
C ALA A 200 -2.86 2.90 -23.65
N ARG A 201 -1.56 2.56 -23.64
CA ARG A 201 -0.59 3.02 -24.66
C ARG A 201 -1.01 2.59 -26.07
N HIS A 202 -1.49 1.37 -26.24
CA HIS A 202 -2.00 0.90 -27.53
C HIS A 202 -3.24 1.67 -28.00
N LEU A 203 -4.18 1.94 -27.09
CA LEU A 203 -5.39 2.70 -27.40
C LEU A 203 -5.08 4.15 -27.76
N ILE A 204 -4.17 4.81 -27.03
CA ILE A 204 -3.66 6.16 -27.35
C ILE A 204 -3.13 6.21 -28.79
N LEU A 205 -2.28 5.26 -29.18
CA LEU A 205 -1.72 5.20 -30.54
C LEU A 205 -2.81 5.01 -31.61
N LYS A 206 -3.82 4.18 -31.33
CA LYS A 206 -4.95 3.95 -32.24
C LYS A 206 -5.78 5.22 -32.43
N MET A 207 -6.16 5.88 -31.33
CA MET A 207 -6.96 7.10 -31.36
C MET A 207 -6.23 8.25 -32.07
N LYS A 208 -4.93 8.43 -31.82
CA LYS A 208 -4.11 9.44 -32.52
C LYS A 208 -4.06 9.21 -34.02
N ARG A 209 -3.92 7.96 -34.48
CA ARG A 209 -3.95 7.63 -35.92
C ARG A 209 -5.30 7.91 -36.55
N GLN A 210 -6.38 7.58 -35.86
CA GLN A 210 -7.74 7.83 -36.35
C GLN A 210 -7.99 9.33 -36.52
N ASN A 211 -7.64 10.15 -35.53
CA ASN A 211 -7.76 11.60 -35.63
C ASN A 211 -6.92 12.19 -36.78
N ASN A 212 -5.69 11.69 -36.99
CA ASN A 212 -4.85 12.14 -38.10
C ASN A 212 -5.41 11.73 -39.47
N SER A 213 -6.02 10.53 -39.59
CA SER A 213 -6.65 10.08 -40.83
C SER A 213 -7.97 10.80 -41.16
N SER A 214 -8.60 11.44 -40.17
CA SER A 214 -9.79 12.27 -40.35
C SER A 214 -9.47 13.74 -40.68
N GLY A 215 -8.19 14.13 -40.63
CA GLY A 215 -7.72 15.51 -40.77
C GLY A 215 -7.02 15.86 -42.09
N GLU A 216 -6.83 14.90 -43.01
CA GLU A 216 -6.15 15.15 -44.29
C GLU A 216 -7.00 14.65 -45.47
N LEU A 217 -7.81 15.55 -46.05
CA LEU A 217 -7.89 15.62 -47.50
C LEU A 217 -6.85 16.66 -47.94
N PRO A 218 -5.73 16.28 -48.58
CA PRO A 218 -4.90 17.25 -49.28
C PRO A 218 -5.70 17.73 -50.49
N ASP A 219 -6.16 18.97 -50.43
CA ASP A 219 -6.77 19.68 -51.56
C ASP A 219 -5.68 19.91 -52.61
N MET A 220 -5.44 18.90 -53.45
CA MET A 220 -4.38 18.89 -54.46
C MET A 220 -4.95 19.02 -55.88
N LEU A 221 -5.85 19.99 -56.07
CA LEU A 221 -6.17 20.54 -57.39
C LEU A 221 -6.36 22.05 -57.30
N SER A 222 -5.27 22.81 -57.41
CA SER A 222 -5.23 24.06 -58.19
C SER A 222 -3.81 24.60 -58.26
N GLU A 223 -3.13 24.15 -59.30
CA GLU A 223 -2.03 24.88 -59.92
C GLU A 223 -2.63 26.13 -60.59
N ARG A 224 -2.42 27.33 -60.02
CA ARG A 224 -2.37 28.58 -60.79
C ARG A 224 -1.64 29.68 -60.02
N LEU A 225 -0.68 30.26 -60.74
CA LEU A 225 0.19 31.38 -60.40
C LEU A 225 -0.59 32.69 -60.12
N PRO A 226 0.07 33.70 -59.52
CA PRO A 226 -0.57 34.79 -58.80
C PRO A 226 -0.89 35.98 -59.69
N ASP A 227 -1.92 36.76 -59.34
CA ASP A 227 -2.00 38.17 -59.70
C ASP A 227 -2.86 39.01 -58.73
N SER A 228 -2.22 40.10 -58.26
CA SER A 228 -2.73 41.45 -57.98
C SER A 228 -3.93 41.73 -57.05
N VAL A 229 -3.58 42.33 -55.90
CA VAL A 229 -4.05 43.62 -55.30
C VAL A 229 -5.52 44.10 -55.49
N LYS A 230 -6.17 44.39 -54.35
CA LYS A 230 -7.01 45.57 -53.94
C LYS A 230 -8.27 45.12 -53.19
N ASN A 231 -8.32 45.28 -51.87
CA ASN A 231 -8.90 46.42 -51.12
C ASN A 231 -10.43 46.60 -51.25
N THR A 232 -11.10 46.30 -50.13
CA THR A 232 -12.17 47.08 -49.45
C THR A 232 -13.39 47.56 -50.26
N SER A 233 -14.59 47.13 -49.87
CA SER A 233 -15.57 47.94 -49.11
C SER A 233 -17.02 47.40 -49.18
N SER A 234 -17.75 47.58 -48.05
CA SER A 234 -19.21 47.83 -47.94
C SER A 234 -20.17 46.70 -48.36
N SER A 235 -21.41 46.56 -47.88
CA SER A 235 -22.19 47.08 -46.74
C SER A 235 -23.44 46.19 -46.65
N SER A 236 -24.00 46.13 -45.46
CA SER A 236 -25.38 45.75 -45.08
C SER A 236 -26.45 45.62 -46.17
N GLU A 237 -27.34 44.64 -46.03
CA GLU A 237 -28.79 44.90 -45.95
C GLU A 237 -29.59 43.76 -45.30
N GLN A 238 -30.51 44.16 -44.43
CA GLN A 238 -31.50 43.32 -43.74
C GLN A 238 -32.71 43.08 -44.66
N GLY A 239 -33.30 41.88 -44.56
CA GLY A 239 -34.59 41.57 -45.16
C GLY A 239 -35.37 40.60 -44.28
N VAL A 240 -36.41 41.13 -43.61
CA VAL A 240 -37.40 40.42 -42.79
C VAL A 240 -38.55 39.97 -43.68
N VAL A 241 -38.86 38.67 -43.76
CA VAL A 241 -40.21 38.15 -44.09
C VAL A 241 -40.41 36.74 -43.48
N ALA A 242 -41.49 36.56 -42.72
CA ALA A 242 -42.20 35.31 -42.40
C ALA A 242 -43.70 35.54 -42.78
N PRO A 243 -44.67 34.57 -42.76
CA PRO A 243 -44.70 33.19 -42.21
C PRO A 243 -45.32 32.13 -43.19
N GLU A 244 -45.31 30.81 -42.95
CA GLU A 244 -46.31 29.92 -42.27
C GLU A 244 -45.99 28.43 -42.67
N PRO A 245 -46.71 27.36 -42.23
CA PRO A 245 -46.99 26.88 -40.87
C PRO A 245 -46.71 25.36 -40.65
N MET A 246 -46.71 24.97 -39.37
CA MET A 246 -46.98 23.64 -38.74
C MET A 246 -46.53 22.31 -39.39
N GLN A 247 -45.65 21.60 -38.66
CA GLN A 247 -45.85 20.18 -38.37
C GLN A 247 -45.73 19.94 -36.85
N ILE A 248 -46.63 19.09 -36.35
CA ILE A 248 -46.90 18.78 -34.94
C ILE A 248 -46.31 17.39 -34.63
N VAL A 249 -45.91 17.19 -33.36
CA VAL A 249 -45.81 15.93 -32.58
C VAL A 249 -44.43 15.21 -32.58
N PRO A 250 -43.95 14.55 -31.49
CA PRO A 250 -44.55 14.36 -30.15
C PRO A 250 -43.75 14.85 -28.94
N THR A 251 -44.55 15.14 -27.92
CA THR A 251 -44.31 15.20 -26.48
C THR A 251 -43.53 14.01 -25.89
N LEU A 252 -42.62 14.34 -24.97
CA LEU A 252 -41.94 13.43 -24.04
C LEU A 252 -42.92 12.52 -23.27
N PRO A 253 -42.60 11.23 -23.06
CA PRO A 253 -43.35 10.40 -22.12
C PRO A 253 -43.05 10.83 -20.66
N PRO A 254 -44.03 10.71 -19.75
CA PRO A 254 -43.85 11.04 -18.34
C PRO A 254 -42.96 10.00 -17.63
N LEU A 255 -42.10 10.50 -16.74
CA LEU A 255 -41.30 9.72 -15.78
C LEU A 255 -42.21 8.79 -14.97
N ARG A 256 -42.09 7.47 -15.19
CA ARG A 256 -42.57 6.47 -14.23
C ARG A 256 -41.62 6.45 -13.03
N ARG A 257 -42.16 6.76 -11.85
CA ARG A 257 -41.60 6.33 -10.56
C ARG A 257 -41.90 4.84 -10.43
N GLU A 258 -40.90 4.00 -10.63
CA GLU A 258 -40.96 2.62 -10.17
C GLU A 258 -40.51 2.59 -8.70
N ILE A 259 -41.48 2.25 -7.85
CA ILE A 259 -41.27 1.83 -6.48
C ILE A 259 -40.60 0.46 -6.60
N ILE A 260 -39.33 0.37 -6.21
CA ILE A 260 -38.60 -0.89 -6.16
C ILE A 260 -38.90 -1.52 -4.80
N ASP A 261 -39.55 -2.68 -4.83
CA ASP A 261 -39.72 -3.56 -3.68
C ASP A 261 -38.34 -3.93 -3.10
N ILE A 262 -38.20 -3.75 -1.79
CA ILE A 262 -37.03 -4.17 -1.03
C ILE A 262 -37.08 -5.70 -0.95
N VAL A 263 -36.33 -6.35 -1.82
CA VAL A 263 -35.85 -7.71 -1.59
C VAL A 263 -34.46 -7.57 -1.01
N GLU A 264 -34.38 -7.80 0.30
CA GLU A 264 -33.16 -7.86 1.09
C GLU A 264 -32.38 -9.11 0.67
N GLU A 265 -31.54 -8.98 -0.37
CA GLU A 265 -30.60 -10.02 -0.76
C GLU A 265 -29.24 -9.75 -0.13
N THR A 266 -28.85 -10.67 0.74
CA THR A 266 -27.71 -10.66 1.66
C THR A 266 -26.37 -10.54 0.93
N LYS A 267 -25.94 -9.30 0.65
CA LYS A 267 -24.57 -8.96 0.21
C LYS A 267 -23.61 -8.66 1.38
N GLN A 268 -24.04 -8.96 2.60
CA GLN A 268 -23.36 -8.56 3.83
C GLN A 268 -22.17 -9.45 4.22
N SER A 269 -21.94 -10.57 3.54
CA SER A 269 -20.90 -11.53 3.95
C SER A 269 -19.48 -11.12 3.56
N LYS A 270 -19.24 -10.56 2.36
CA LYS A 270 -17.89 -10.16 1.94
C LYS A 270 -17.42 -8.82 2.49
N GLU A 271 -18.34 -7.88 2.70
CA GLU A 271 -18.04 -6.55 3.25
C GLU A 271 -17.74 -6.61 4.75
N VAL A 272 -18.48 -7.45 5.49
CA VAL A 272 -18.20 -7.71 6.91
C VAL A 272 -16.87 -8.46 7.06
N GLU A 273 -16.54 -9.39 6.15
CA GLU A 273 -15.28 -10.14 6.21
C GLU A 273 -14.03 -9.26 5.95
N GLU A 274 -14.14 -8.24 5.07
CA GLU A 274 -13.05 -7.28 4.83
C GLU A 274 -12.92 -6.23 5.95
N LEU A 275 -14.04 -5.77 6.54
CA LEU A 275 -14.02 -4.93 7.75
C LEU A 275 -13.45 -5.70 8.95
N VAL A 276 -13.76 -6.99 9.06
CA VAL A 276 -13.20 -7.89 10.08
C VAL A 276 -11.71 -8.13 9.80
N GLU A 277 -11.25 -8.21 8.55
CA GLU A 277 -9.83 -8.30 8.19
C GLU A 277 -9.05 -7.05 8.63
N VAL A 278 -9.61 -5.85 8.46
CA VAL A 278 -9.03 -4.59 8.98
C VAL A 278 -8.83 -4.62 10.50
N LEU A 279 -9.73 -5.29 11.23
CA LEU A 279 -9.68 -5.43 12.70
C LEU A 279 -8.79 -6.60 13.17
N SER A 280 -8.55 -7.60 12.31
CA SER A 280 -7.93 -8.89 12.70
C SER A 280 -6.48 -9.09 12.24
N GLU A 281 -5.97 -8.31 11.28
CA GLU A 281 -4.66 -8.59 10.64
C GLU A 281 -3.41 -8.39 11.54
N ASP A 282 -3.52 -7.71 12.68
CA ASP A 282 -2.34 -7.33 13.49
C ASP A 282 -2.30 -7.93 14.91
N THR A 283 -3.19 -8.87 15.29
CA THR A 283 -3.23 -9.49 16.64
C THR A 283 -2.41 -10.78 16.82
N LYS A 284 -1.50 -11.14 15.90
CA LYS A 284 -0.68 -12.36 16.04
C LYS A 284 0.82 -12.11 15.96
N LYS A 285 1.47 -12.00 17.14
CA LYS A 285 2.77 -12.63 17.44
C LYS A 285 3.15 -12.58 18.92
N PRO A 286 3.80 -13.63 19.48
CA PRO A 286 4.55 -13.56 20.73
C PRO A 286 5.98 -13.02 20.51
N MET A 287 6.49 -12.33 21.53
CA MET A 287 7.83 -11.74 21.61
C MET A 287 8.88 -12.77 22.00
N ASP A 288 10.04 -12.68 21.35
CA ASP A 288 11.29 -13.35 21.68
C ASP A 288 11.92 -12.69 22.93
N GLN A 289 12.41 -13.47 23.88
CA GLN A 289 13.05 -13.00 25.11
C GLN A 289 14.58 -13.17 25.04
N GLY A 290 15.32 -12.12 25.41
CA GLY A 290 16.77 -12.10 25.62
C GLY A 290 17.41 -10.93 24.85
N GLU A 291 18.26 -10.05 25.40
CA GLU A 291 19.10 -10.09 26.59
C GLU A 291 19.35 -8.67 27.14
N LYS A 292 19.74 -8.63 28.42
CA LYS A 292 20.21 -7.47 29.20
C LYS A 292 21.53 -6.92 28.62
N PRO A 293 21.78 -5.59 28.60
CA PRO A 293 23.04 -5.05 28.08
C PRO A 293 24.19 -5.25 29.09
N ALA A 294 25.27 -5.89 28.63
CA ALA A 294 26.55 -5.94 29.31
C ALA A 294 27.42 -4.73 28.93
N LEU A 295 28.06 -4.17 29.96
CA LEU A 295 29.02 -3.09 29.98
C LEU A 295 30.23 -3.40 29.06
N ILE A 296 30.55 -2.51 28.11
CA ILE A 296 31.82 -2.56 27.37
C ILE A 296 32.63 -1.32 27.75
N GLU A 297 33.69 -1.55 28.51
CA GLU A 297 34.78 -0.59 28.74
C GLU A 297 35.58 -0.39 27.46
N GLN A 298 35.87 0.87 27.13
CA GLN A 298 36.80 1.26 26.07
C GLN A 298 38.26 1.07 26.54
N PRO A 299 39.17 0.57 25.70
CA PRO A 299 40.60 0.82 25.89
C PRO A 299 41.08 2.00 25.02
N PRO A 300 42.22 2.62 25.38
CA PRO A 300 42.49 4.02 25.06
C PRO A 300 43.22 4.24 23.74
N VAL A 301 43.12 5.50 23.31
CA VAL A 301 43.78 6.13 22.17
C VAL A 301 45.28 6.25 22.44
N GLU A 302 46.12 5.83 21.49
CA GLU A 302 47.52 6.24 21.43
C GLU A 302 47.83 6.74 20.02
N ALA A 303 48.44 7.91 19.96
CA ALA A 303 48.70 8.66 18.74
C ALA A 303 50.19 8.64 18.38
N VAL A 304 50.44 8.93 17.10
CA VAL A 304 51.68 9.44 16.47
C VAL A 304 52.66 8.40 15.91
N SER A 305 52.72 8.32 14.57
CA SER A 305 53.83 8.92 13.81
C SER A 305 53.58 8.84 12.30
N VAL A 306 53.92 9.95 11.63
CA VAL A 306 53.81 10.17 10.19
C VAL A 306 55.22 10.05 9.61
N SER A 307 55.38 9.39 8.47
CA SER A 307 56.31 9.82 7.40
C SER A 307 55.89 9.20 6.05
N PRO A 308 56.08 9.94 4.93
CA PRO A 308 55.56 9.58 3.61
C PRO A 308 56.63 8.91 2.75
N ASP A 309 56.23 8.08 1.77
CA ASP A 309 56.89 8.05 0.45
C ASP A 309 56.04 7.30 -0.60
N MET A 310 56.15 7.81 -1.81
CA MET A 310 55.48 7.41 -3.06
C MET A 310 55.70 5.93 -3.42
N GLU A 311 54.71 5.28 -4.05
CA GLU A 311 54.83 4.88 -5.46
C GLU A 311 53.49 4.40 -6.06
N MET A 312 53.07 5.04 -7.16
CA MET A 312 51.97 4.58 -8.01
C MET A 312 52.45 3.41 -8.88
N LYS A 313 51.83 2.23 -8.73
CA LYS A 313 51.84 1.19 -9.77
C LYS A 313 50.42 0.90 -10.23
N ARG A 314 50.13 1.35 -11.45
CA ARG A 314 48.96 0.98 -12.24
C ARG A 314 49.15 -0.46 -12.71
N GLU A 315 48.24 -1.37 -12.35
CA GLU A 315 48.09 -2.64 -13.06
C GLU A 315 46.86 -2.62 -13.97
N LYS A 316 47.12 -2.95 -15.23
CA LYS A 316 46.20 -3.11 -16.36
C LYS A 316 45.55 -4.50 -16.28
N PRO A 317 44.24 -4.66 -16.51
CA PRO A 317 43.65 -6.00 -16.53
C PRO A 317 43.80 -6.63 -17.92
N GLU A 318 44.32 -7.85 -17.99
CA GLU A 318 44.16 -8.75 -19.13
C GLU A 318 43.55 -10.10 -18.69
N PRO A 319 42.85 -10.81 -19.60
CA PRO A 319 41.68 -11.63 -19.26
C PRO A 319 42.06 -13.09 -18.98
N SER A 320 41.65 -13.63 -17.83
CA SER A 320 41.80 -15.06 -17.51
C SER A 320 40.61 -15.85 -18.05
N ALA A 321 40.88 -16.63 -19.11
CA ALA A 321 40.05 -17.74 -19.54
C ALA A 321 40.13 -18.87 -18.50
N HIS A 322 39.01 -19.13 -17.80
CA HIS A 322 38.84 -20.31 -16.94
C HIS A 322 37.96 -21.35 -17.65
N ALA A 323 38.45 -22.59 -17.66
CA ALA A 323 37.81 -23.77 -18.23
C ALA A 323 36.40 -24.00 -17.65
N ALA A 324 35.45 -24.30 -18.53
CA ALA A 324 34.03 -24.41 -18.23
C ALA A 324 33.71 -25.67 -17.42
N SER A 325 33.43 -25.50 -16.12
CA SER A 325 32.64 -26.44 -15.32
C SER A 325 31.25 -26.65 -15.97
N PRO A 326 30.62 -27.84 -15.83
CA PRO A 326 29.34 -28.13 -16.46
C PRO A 326 28.28 -27.08 -16.06
N PRO A 327 27.42 -26.67 -17.00
CA PRO A 327 26.48 -25.57 -16.75
C PRO A 327 25.44 -26.01 -15.72
N ARG A 328 25.52 -25.44 -14.51
CA ARG A 328 24.55 -25.65 -13.44
C ARG A 328 23.19 -25.13 -13.88
N ARG A 329 22.12 -25.88 -13.60
CA ARG A 329 20.74 -25.50 -13.96
C ARG A 329 19.87 -25.34 -12.72
N ALA A 330 18.88 -24.46 -12.80
CA ALA A 330 17.86 -24.27 -11.78
C ALA A 330 16.46 -24.40 -12.39
N ARG A 331 15.57 -25.13 -11.73
CA ARG A 331 14.12 -25.16 -12.01
C ARG A 331 13.41 -24.14 -11.13
N ILE A 332 12.46 -23.40 -11.70
CA ILE A 332 11.65 -22.42 -10.95
C ILE A 332 10.51 -23.13 -10.20
N ILE A 333 10.39 -22.91 -8.89
CA ILE A 333 9.46 -23.63 -7.98
C ILE A 333 8.43 -22.71 -7.30
N THR A 334 7.93 -21.69 -8.01
CA THR A 334 6.98 -20.71 -7.45
C THR A 334 5.55 -21.24 -7.31
N ASN A 335 4.78 -20.67 -6.36
CA ASN A 335 3.37 -21.01 -6.14
C ASN A 335 2.46 -20.24 -7.12
N GLY A 336 2.50 -20.62 -8.40
CA GLY A 336 1.59 -20.14 -9.45
C GLY A 336 1.96 -18.82 -10.13
N ALA A 337 2.72 -17.93 -9.48
CA ALA A 337 3.22 -16.70 -10.10
C ALA A 337 4.59 -16.91 -10.80
N PRO A 338 4.87 -16.26 -11.93
CA PRO A 338 6.19 -16.33 -12.56
C PRO A 338 7.28 -15.64 -11.70
N LEU A 339 8.49 -16.20 -11.69
CA LEU A 339 9.62 -15.66 -10.94
C LEU A 339 10.23 -14.45 -11.66
N ARG A 340 10.38 -13.35 -10.93
CA ARG A 340 10.98 -12.11 -11.45
C ARG A 340 12.50 -12.21 -11.53
N VAL A 341 13.05 -11.83 -12.68
CA VAL A 341 14.48 -11.66 -12.94
C VAL A 341 14.86 -10.22 -12.71
N ARG A 342 15.95 -9.94 -11.99
CA ARG A 342 16.33 -8.60 -11.55
C ARG A 342 17.70 -8.17 -12.07
N ALA A 343 17.93 -6.86 -12.16
CA ALA A 343 19.20 -6.33 -12.63
C ALA A 343 20.38 -6.55 -11.65
N LYS A 344 20.12 -6.54 -10.35
CA LYS A 344 21.08 -6.79 -9.27
C LYS A 344 20.58 -7.92 -8.35
N PRO A 345 21.47 -8.59 -7.57
CA PRO A 345 21.10 -9.61 -6.58
C PRO A 345 20.46 -8.97 -5.34
N ASP A 346 19.39 -8.23 -5.56
CA ASP A 346 18.67 -7.46 -4.57
C ASP A 346 17.17 -7.47 -4.90
N ALA A 347 16.34 -7.64 -3.88
CA ALA A 347 14.89 -7.71 -4.00
C ALA A 347 14.25 -6.36 -4.37
N GLN A 348 14.96 -5.25 -4.20
CA GLN A 348 14.51 -3.91 -4.59
C GLN A 348 15.02 -3.48 -5.98
N SER A 349 15.88 -4.27 -6.61
CA SER A 349 16.41 -3.98 -7.94
C SER A 349 15.31 -4.05 -9.01
N ASN A 350 15.48 -3.21 -10.05
CA ASN A 350 14.62 -3.21 -11.23
C ASN A 350 14.42 -4.62 -11.80
N VAL A 351 13.18 -4.93 -12.19
CA VAL A 351 12.78 -6.21 -12.76
C VAL A 351 13.00 -6.16 -14.27
N LEU A 352 13.82 -7.09 -14.78
CA LEU A 352 14.18 -7.17 -16.20
C LEU A 352 13.29 -8.11 -17.00
N ALA A 353 12.76 -9.16 -16.35
CA ALA A 353 11.93 -10.19 -16.98
C ALA A 353 11.17 -11.03 -15.95
N GLN A 354 10.31 -11.92 -16.43
CA GLN A 354 9.62 -12.92 -15.63
C GLN A 354 9.76 -14.30 -16.27
N ILE A 355 9.96 -15.33 -15.45
CA ILE A 355 10.16 -16.71 -15.87
C ILE A 355 9.05 -17.57 -15.28
N PRO A 356 8.29 -18.34 -16.08
CA PRO A 356 7.19 -19.15 -15.57
C PRO A 356 7.67 -20.25 -14.62
N LYS A 357 6.74 -20.75 -13.82
CA LYS A 357 6.96 -21.93 -12.97
C LYS A 357 7.44 -23.12 -13.82
N ASP A 358 8.28 -23.97 -13.24
CA ASP A 358 8.84 -25.20 -13.81
C ASP A 358 9.81 -24.98 -14.99
N ALA A 359 10.04 -23.73 -15.41
CA ALA A 359 11.10 -23.41 -16.37
C ALA A 359 12.49 -23.75 -15.82
N ILE A 360 13.38 -24.20 -16.70
CA ILE A 360 14.77 -24.53 -16.37
C ILE A 360 15.70 -23.48 -16.97
N VAL A 361 16.56 -22.89 -16.15
CA VAL A 361 17.48 -21.81 -16.52
C VAL A 361 18.92 -22.16 -16.21
N LEU A 362 19.86 -21.65 -17.00
CA LEU A 362 21.31 -21.82 -16.80
C LEU A 362 21.82 -20.82 -15.76
N ILE A 363 22.61 -21.30 -14.80
CA ILE A 363 23.23 -20.50 -13.74
C ILE A 363 24.68 -20.20 -14.11
N PHE A 364 25.03 -18.92 -14.12
CA PHE A 364 26.38 -18.45 -14.41
C PHE A 364 27.13 -18.02 -13.15
N GLN A 365 26.43 -17.39 -12.22
CA GLN A 365 27.01 -16.92 -10.97
C GLN A 365 26.06 -17.18 -9.81
N GLU A 366 26.65 -17.20 -8.62
CA GLU A 366 25.95 -17.44 -7.38
C GLU A 366 26.39 -16.39 -6.37
N ALA A 367 25.42 -15.69 -5.79
CA ALA A 367 25.60 -14.85 -4.61
C ALA A 367 24.81 -15.48 -3.46
N LYS A 368 24.97 -15.00 -2.23
CA LYS A 368 24.39 -15.59 -1.00
C LYS A 368 22.98 -16.17 -1.19
N ASP A 369 22.02 -15.33 -1.61
CA ASP A 369 20.61 -15.70 -1.79
C ASP A 369 20.12 -15.65 -3.25
N TRP A 370 21.04 -15.52 -4.21
CA TRP A 370 20.71 -15.25 -5.62
C TRP A 370 21.49 -16.12 -6.61
N PHE A 371 20.85 -16.48 -7.71
CA PHE A 371 21.49 -17.02 -8.90
C PHE A 371 21.45 -16.00 -10.03
N GLN A 372 22.58 -15.78 -10.70
CA GLN A 372 22.60 -15.07 -11.97
C GLN A 372 22.31 -16.07 -13.08
N VAL A 373 21.22 -15.85 -13.80
CA VAL A 373 20.70 -16.73 -14.83
C VAL A 373 20.55 -16.00 -16.15
N GLU A 374 20.64 -16.76 -17.24
CA GLU A 374 20.29 -16.26 -18.57
C GLU A 374 18.80 -16.51 -18.84
N TYR A 375 18.03 -15.44 -19.00
CA TYR A 375 16.57 -15.51 -19.18
C TYR A 375 16.14 -15.35 -20.64
N GLN A 376 17.01 -14.79 -21.48
CA GLN A 376 16.91 -14.71 -22.94
C GLN A 376 18.33 -14.83 -23.50
N LYS A 377 18.48 -15.30 -24.74
CA LYS A 377 19.80 -15.47 -25.39
C LYS A 377 20.63 -14.17 -25.29
N GLY A 378 21.76 -14.25 -24.60
CA GLY A 378 22.69 -13.14 -24.34
C GLY A 378 22.30 -12.20 -23.18
N LYS A 379 21.13 -12.35 -22.55
CA LYS A 379 20.66 -11.49 -21.46
C LYS A 379 20.66 -12.21 -20.12
N LYS A 380 21.40 -11.63 -19.17
CA LYS A 380 21.58 -12.16 -17.81
C LYS A 380 20.85 -11.29 -16.78
N GLY A 381 20.38 -11.92 -15.72
CA GLY A 381 19.82 -11.24 -14.56
C GLY A 381 19.75 -12.17 -13.35
N TRP A 382 19.28 -11.66 -12.22
CA TRP A 382 19.33 -12.32 -10.93
C TRP A 382 17.97 -12.83 -10.51
N ILE A 383 17.90 -14.10 -10.11
CA ILE A 383 16.72 -14.75 -9.52
C ILE A 383 17.02 -15.20 -8.10
N SER A 384 16.00 -15.26 -7.24
CA SER A 384 16.19 -15.68 -5.86
C SER A 384 16.31 -17.20 -5.75
N LYS A 385 17.31 -17.67 -4.98
CA LYS A 385 17.51 -19.09 -4.68
C LYS A 385 16.29 -19.74 -4.03
N LYS A 386 15.60 -19.00 -3.18
CA LYS A 386 14.42 -19.47 -2.44
C LYS A 386 13.33 -20.03 -3.35
N PHE A 387 13.25 -19.53 -4.59
CA PHE A 387 12.23 -19.91 -5.56
C PHE A 387 12.79 -20.73 -6.73
N SER A 388 13.97 -21.31 -6.53
CA SER A 388 14.64 -22.12 -7.54
C SER A 388 15.26 -23.37 -6.91
N GLN A 389 15.13 -24.50 -7.58
CA GLN A 389 15.73 -25.76 -7.18
C GLN A 389 16.84 -26.12 -8.16
N LEU A 390 18.05 -26.40 -7.65
CA LEU A 390 19.14 -26.89 -8.50
C LEU A 390 18.76 -28.23 -9.12
N VAL A 391 19.02 -28.36 -10.42
CA VAL A 391 18.82 -29.58 -11.18
C VAL A 391 20.14 -29.89 -11.86
N ASN A 392 20.68 -31.08 -11.61
CA ASN A 392 21.90 -31.56 -12.25
C ASN A 392 21.61 -32.13 -13.62
#